data_AF-A0A3D1I897-F1
#
_entry.id   AF-A0A3D1I897-F1
#
_cell.length_a   1.000
_cell.length_b   1.000
_cell.length_c   1.000
_cell.angle_alpha   90.00
_cell.angle_beta   90.00
_cell.angle_gamma   90.00
#
_symmetry.space_group_name_H-M   'P 1'
#
loop_
_entity.id
_entity.type
_entity.pdbx_description
1 polymer ?
#
loop_
_entity_poly.entity_id
_entity_poly.type
_entity_poly.pdbx_seq_one_letter_code
_entity_poly.pdbx_strand_id
1 'polypeptide(L)'
;MASAPIVSTYSMWSLFRNCRKAVEWRYLQQLVPLQRDRNLHFGSLIHECLELWHRERDLARVLDLIDRRCAARAQDEDQQRDWHLATAMMRGYAARYPAEDFEIVALEHVFEGPIVNPATGAASRSFRLAGKVDGIIRAGQEYFILENKTVSQIDSDYLERLWTDFQITLYAHYVEQTMGLPITGILYNVLVKARLQQSKGKTEEEFEARRAELLAKSKTGRTAARRREPESDEEFQRRLNEKYADPAMFHREMLYLSRDRFDVLRSELWELTQAFLDARRRGVFYQNTAFCFNYQRPCPYFALCRSNGNPNVVENFYQRVPPNEELRVLPADAPEPAF
;
A
#
# COMPACT_ATOMS: atom_id res chain seq x y z
N MET A 1 -2.40 39.18 0.22
CA MET A 1 -3.01 38.10 1.02
C MET A 1 -2.11 36.89 0.88
N ALA A 2 -1.59 36.33 1.99
CA ALA A 2 -0.78 35.11 1.90
C ALA A 2 -1.70 33.95 1.47
N SER A 3 -1.33 33.23 0.41
CA SER A 3 -1.98 31.97 0.05
C SER A 3 -1.94 31.02 1.25
N ALA A 4 -2.99 30.24 1.45
CA ALA A 4 -2.97 29.17 2.44
C ALA A 4 -1.76 28.23 2.19
N PRO A 5 -1.12 27.71 3.26
CA PRO A 5 -0.04 26.74 3.13
C PRO A 5 -0.51 25.49 2.38
N ILE A 6 0.36 24.90 1.57
CA ILE A 6 0.11 23.60 0.94
C ILE A 6 0.18 22.52 2.02
N VAL A 7 -0.86 21.70 2.14
CA VAL A 7 -0.80 20.47 2.93
C VAL A 7 -0.03 19.43 2.12
N SER A 8 1.14 19.03 2.62
CA SER A 8 2.04 18.05 2.01
C SER A 8 2.01 16.73 2.77
N THR A 9 2.32 15.64 2.09
CA THR A 9 2.43 14.29 2.68
C THR A 9 3.81 13.72 2.42
N TYR A 10 4.21 12.66 3.14
CA TYR A 10 5.47 11.97 2.86
C TYR A 10 5.55 11.50 1.39
N SER A 11 4.45 10.99 0.85
CA SER A 11 4.35 10.56 -0.56
C SER A 11 4.69 11.69 -1.54
N MET A 12 4.32 12.94 -1.23
CA MET A 12 4.70 14.11 -2.03
C MET A 12 6.21 14.33 -2.02
N TRP A 13 6.83 14.31 -0.84
CA TRP A 13 8.26 14.54 -0.68
C TRP A 13 9.09 13.39 -1.26
N SER A 14 8.65 12.15 -1.08
CA SER A 14 9.26 10.97 -1.72
C SER A 14 9.20 11.09 -3.24
N LEU A 15 8.05 11.46 -3.81
CA LEU A 15 7.93 11.71 -5.25
C LEU A 15 8.82 12.86 -5.71
N PHE A 16 8.99 13.92 -4.90
CA PHE A 16 9.84 15.07 -5.24
C PHE A 16 11.31 14.69 -5.32
N ARG A 17 11.79 13.88 -4.36
CA ARG A 17 13.14 13.32 -4.37
C ARG A 17 13.37 12.45 -5.62
N ASN A 18 12.39 11.63 -5.96
CA ASN A 18 12.49 10.69 -7.06
C ASN A 18 12.39 11.37 -8.43
N CYS A 19 11.41 12.24 -8.65
CA CYS A 19 11.20 12.95 -9.91
C CYS A 19 10.38 14.23 -9.70
N ARG A 20 11.03 15.40 -9.80
CA ARG A 20 10.36 16.71 -9.63
C ARG A 20 9.21 16.90 -10.63
N LYS A 21 9.39 16.48 -11.88
CA LYS A 21 8.34 16.54 -12.91
C LYS A 21 7.08 15.75 -12.52
N ALA A 22 7.24 14.59 -11.86
CA ALA A 22 6.09 13.81 -11.40
C ALA A 22 5.30 14.53 -10.30
N VAL A 23 5.98 15.30 -9.44
CA VAL A 23 5.30 16.13 -8.42
C VAL A 23 4.55 17.30 -9.04
N GLU A 24 5.11 17.93 -10.07
CA GLU A 24 4.39 18.96 -10.82
C GLU A 24 3.07 18.40 -11.38
N TRP A 25 3.11 17.23 -12.03
CA TRP A 25 1.90 16.58 -12.53
C TRP A 25 0.92 16.21 -11.42
N ARG A 26 1.37 15.51 -10.37
CA ARG A 26 0.48 14.99 -9.32
C ARG A 26 -0.10 16.07 -8.42
N TYR A 27 0.74 17.00 -7.95
CA TYR A 27 0.40 17.90 -6.84
C TYR A 27 0.11 19.33 -7.29
N LEU A 28 0.73 19.81 -8.37
CA LEU A 28 0.45 21.15 -8.90
C LEU A 28 -0.65 21.13 -9.97
N GLN A 29 -0.61 20.15 -10.88
CA GLN A 29 -1.63 19.97 -11.92
C GLN A 29 -2.75 19.00 -11.54
N GLN A 30 -2.60 18.32 -10.40
CA GLN A 30 -3.62 17.43 -9.82
C GLN A 30 -3.99 16.26 -10.73
N LEU A 31 -3.08 15.81 -11.59
CA LEU A 31 -3.33 14.71 -12.52
C LEU A 31 -3.08 13.37 -11.85
N VAL A 32 -4.03 12.45 -12.00
CA VAL A 32 -3.94 11.05 -11.58
C VAL A 32 -4.35 10.17 -12.77
N PRO A 33 -3.65 9.06 -13.06
CA PRO A 33 -4.05 8.14 -14.12
C PRO A 33 -5.45 7.57 -13.88
N LEU A 34 -6.20 7.33 -14.95
CA LEU A 34 -7.50 6.64 -14.86
C LEU A 34 -7.32 5.17 -14.47
N GLN A 35 -6.26 4.52 -14.98
CA GLN A 35 -5.93 3.15 -14.61
C GLN A 35 -5.19 3.13 -13.27
N ARG A 36 -5.78 2.47 -12.26
CA ARG A 36 -5.17 2.27 -10.94
C ARG A 36 -4.16 1.12 -10.96
N ASP A 37 -3.14 1.18 -10.09
CA ASP A 37 -2.21 0.06 -9.88
C ASP A 37 -2.90 -1.03 -9.05
N ARG A 38 -3.10 -2.20 -9.65
CA ARG A 38 -3.76 -3.36 -9.03
C ARG A 38 -3.06 -3.83 -7.76
N ASN A 39 -1.74 -3.64 -7.65
CA ASN A 39 -1.01 -4.05 -6.46
C ASN A 39 -1.40 -3.23 -5.22
N LEU A 40 -1.79 -1.97 -5.42
CA LEU A 40 -2.23 -1.10 -4.32
C LEU A 40 -3.62 -1.49 -3.81
N HIS A 41 -4.50 -1.97 -4.69
CA HIS A 41 -5.86 -2.37 -4.33
C HIS A 41 -5.89 -3.45 -3.24
N PHE A 42 -5.16 -4.56 -3.44
CA PHE A 42 -5.11 -5.64 -2.47
C PHE A 42 -4.55 -5.19 -1.12
N GLY A 43 -3.51 -4.35 -1.12
CA GLY A 43 -2.95 -3.80 0.12
C GLY A 43 -3.97 -2.97 0.89
N SER A 44 -4.70 -2.08 0.21
CA SER A 44 -5.77 -1.29 0.81
C SER A 44 -6.87 -2.15 1.44
N LEU A 45 -7.34 -3.19 0.72
CA LEU A 45 -8.33 -4.13 1.25
C LEU A 45 -7.86 -4.78 2.57
N ILE A 46 -6.59 -5.20 2.63
CA ILE A 46 -6.04 -5.81 3.85
C ILE A 46 -5.90 -4.80 4.98
N HIS A 47 -5.55 -3.53 4.70
CA HIS A 47 -5.52 -2.49 5.74
C HIS A 47 -6.90 -2.26 6.34
N GLU A 48 -7.95 -2.16 5.53
CA GLU A 48 -9.34 -2.04 6.02
C GLU A 48 -9.75 -3.27 6.85
N CYS A 49 -9.36 -4.47 6.43
CA CYS A 49 -9.61 -5.70 7.19
C CYS A 49 -8.90 -5.69 8.55
N LEU A 50 -7.64 -5.23 8.59
CA LEU A 50 -6.85 -5.15 9.82
C LEU A 50 -7.36 -4.06 10.76
N GLU A 51 -7.79 -2.91 10.23
CA GLU A 51 -8.46 -1.86 11.01
C GLU A 51 -9.70 -2.43 11.71
N LEU A 52 -10.59 -3.10 10.95
CA LEU A 52 -11.81 -3.70 11.51
C LEU A 52 -11.49 -4.81 12.51
N TRP A 53 -10.52 -5.67 12.20
CA TRP A 53 -10.05 -6.71 13.11
C TRP A 53 -9.51 -6.12 14.41
N HIS A 54 -8.67 -5.09 14.35
CA HIS A 54 -8.09 -4.46 15.52
C HIS A 54 -9.13 -3.74 16.39
N ARG A 55 -10.16 -3.16 15.76
CA ARG A 55 -11.27 -2.49 16.44
C ARG A 55 -12.22 -3.46 17.14
N GLU A 56 -12.61 -4.54 16.46
CA GLU A 56 -13.77 -5.34 16.89
C GLU A 56 -13.45 -6.79 17.25
N ARG A 57 -12.33 -7.32 16.76
CA ARG A 57 -11.94 -8.74 16.93
C ARG A 57 -12.98 -9.74 16.44
N ASP A 58 -13.78 -9.32 15.46
CA ASP A 58 -14.82 -10.15 14.86
C ASP A 58 -14.40 -10.56 13.44
N LEU A 59 -13.98 -11.82 13.30
CA LEU A 59 -13.61 -12.38 12.00
C LEU A 59 -14.81 -12.44 11.05
N ALA A 60 -16.03 -12.66 11.53
CA ALA A 60 -17.20 -12.73 10.67
C ALA A 60 -17.47 -11.37 9.99
N ARG A 61 -17.31 -10.27 10.72
CA ARG A 61 -17.41 -8.92 10.17
C ARG A 61 -16.31 -8.58 9.17
N VAL A 62 -15.08 -9.04 9.44
CA VAL A 62 -13.97 -8.91 8.48
C VAL A 62 -14.25 -9.67 7.19
N LEU A 63 -14.80 -10.88 7.27
CA LEU A 63 -15.16 -11.66 6.10
C LEU A 63 -16.31 -11.03 5.30
N ASP A 64 -17.31 -10.47 5.98
CA ASP A 64 -18.39 -9.71 5.34
C ASP A 64 -17.88 -8.47 4.60
N LEU A 65 -16.91 -7.75 5.18
CA LEU A 65 -16.24 -6.64 4.49
C LEU A 65 -15.55 -7.11 3.19
N ILE A 66 -14.83 -8.23 3.23
CA ILE A 66 -14.20 -8.82 2.04
C ILE A 66 -15.26 -9.21 1.00
N ASP A 67 -16.38 -9.80 1.44
CA ASP A 67 -17.48 -10.13 0.54
C ASP A 67 -18.07 -8.90 -0.16
N ARG A 68 -18.25 -7.79 0.56
CA ARG A 68 -18.74 -6.53 0.00
C ARG A 68 -17.74 -5.86 -0.94
N ARG A 69 -16.46 -5.82 -0.56
CA ARG A 69 -15.38 -5.25 -1.39
C ARG A 69 -15.12 -6.05 -2.67
N CYS A 70 -15.43 -7.35 -2.64
CA CYS A 70 -15.34 -8.24 -3.79
C CYS A 70 -16.72 -8.72 -4.27
N ALA A 71 -17.71 -7.81 -4.31
CA ALA A 71 -19.08 -8.14 -4.69
C ALA A 71 -19.22 -8.62 -6.14
N ALA A 72 -18.37 -8.15 -7.05
CA ALA A 72 -18.39 -8.53 -8.46
C ALA A 72 -17.49 -9.73 -8.79
N ARG A 73 -17.02 -10.47 -7.78
CA ARG A 73 -16.11 -11.64 -7.95
C ARG A 73 -16.62 -12.74 -8.88
N ALA A 74 -17.92 -12.81 -9.14
CA ALA A 74 -18.48 -13.77 -10.08
C ALA A 74 -18.22 -13.38 -11.56
N GLN A 75 -17.99 -12.10 -11.83
CA GLN A 75 -17.76 -11.55 -13.17
C GLN A 75 -16.35 -10.96 -13.35
N ASP A 76 -15.64 -10.72 -12.25
CA ASP A 76 -14.31 -10.12 -12.21
C ASP A 76 -13.29 -11.10 -11.60
N GLU A 77 -12.43 -11.68 -12.45
CA GLU A 77 -11.37 -12.62 -12.04
C GLU A 77 -10.38 -11.99 -11.03
N ASP A 78 -10.13 -10.67 -11.11
CA ASP A 78 -9.23 -9.99 -10.18
C ASP A 78 -9.88 -9.88 -8.80
N GLN A 79 -11.17 -9.52 -8.72
CA GLN A 79 -11.91 -9.54 -7.45
C GLN A 79 -12.03 -10.94 -6.87
N GLN A 80 -12.24 -11.97 -7.71
CA GLN A 80 -12.26 -13.36 -7.25
C GLN A 80 -10.94 -13.77 -6.61
N ARG A 81 -9.82 -13.44 -7.26
CA ARG A 81 -8.48 -13.71 -6.72
C ARG A 81 -8.24 -12.97 -5.41
N ASP A 82 -8.57 -11.68 -5.35
CA ASP A 82 -8.38 -10.86 -4.16
C ASP A 82 -9.26 -11.36 -3.00
N TRP A 83 -10.52 -11.74 -3.27
CA TRP A 83 -11.43 -12.38 -2.31
C TRP A 83 -10.81 -13.65 -1.74
N HIS A 84 -10.36 -14.56 -2.61
CA HIS A 84 -9.78 -15.83 -2.19
C HIS A 84 -8.61 -15.62 -1.22
N LEU A 85 -7.71 -14.72 -1.61
CA LEU A 85 -6.48 -14.47 -0.91
C LEU A 85 -6.70 -13.71 0.41
N ALA A 86 -7.55 -12.69 0.40
CA ALA A 86 -7.87 -11.89 1.59
C ALA A 86 -8.63 -12.73 2.63
N THR A 87 -9.60 -13.53 2.20
CA THR A 87 -10.35 -14.45 3.10
C THR A 87 -9.41 -15.40 3.81
N ALA A 88 -8.52 -16.09 3.08
CA ALA A 88 -7.60 -17.04 3.68
C ALA A 88 -6.54 -16.35 4.56
N MET A 89 -6.03 -15.19 4.12
CA MET A 89 -5.08 -14.39 4.88
C MET A 89 -5.67 -13.94 6.23
N MET A 90 -6.89 -13.40 6.24
CA MET A 90 -7.52 -12.92 7.47
C MET A 90 -7.94 -14.05 8.41
N ARG A 91 -8.34 -15.21 7.88
CA ARG A 91 -8.57 -16.42 8.68
C ARG A 91 -7.29 -16.88 9.38
N GLY A 92 -6.18 -16.97 8.63
CA GLY A 92 -4.88 -17.31 9.19
C GLY A 92 -4.39 -16.27 10.21
N TYR A 93 -4.57 -14.98 9.90
CA TYR A 93 -4.17 -13.88 10.78
C TYR A 93 -4.92 -13.93 12.12
N ALA A 94 -6.25 -14.09 12.08
CA ALA A 94 -7.08 -14.20 13.28
C ALA A 94 -6.73 -15.44 14.12
N ALA A 95 -6.37 -16.57 13.48
CA ALA A 95 -5.92 -17.76 14.19
C ALA A 95 -4.53 -17.58 14.82
N ARG A 96 -3.63 -16.84 14.16
CA ARG A 96 -2.27 -16.57 14.63
C ARG A 96 -2.22 -15.55 15.77
N TYR A 97 -3.10 -14.55 15.72
CA TYR A 97 -3.20 -13.46 16.68
C TYR A 97 -4.64 -13.33 17.22
N PRO A 98 -5.14 -14.31 17.97
CA PRO A 98 -6.50 -14.31 18.50
C PRO A 98 -6.71 -13.24 19.59
N ALA A 99 -5.63 -12.79 20.22
CA ALA A 99 -5.58 -11.69 21.16
C ALA A 99 -4.29 -10.88 20.93
N GLU A 100 -4.29 -9.63 21.38
CA GLU A 100 -3.07 -8.80 21.39
C GLU A 100 -2.47 -8.72 22.78
N ASP A 101 -1.16 -8.53 22.80
CA ASP A 101 -0.37 -8.15 23.96
C ASP A 101 -0.23 -6.62 24.11
N PHE A 102 -0.94 -5.85 23.27
CA PHE A 102 -0.99 -4.39 23.30
C PHE A 102 -2.43 -3.86 23.28
N GLU A 103 -2.58 -2.62 23.75
CA GLU A 103 -3.83 -1.87 23.66
C GLU A 103 -3.83 -1.00 22.39
N ILE A 104 -4.99 -0.92 21.73
CA ILE A 104 -5.22 0.02 20.64
C ILE A 104 -5.54 1.40 21.22
N VAL A 105 -4.72 2.41 20.93
CA VAL A 105 -4.94 3.81 21.33
C VAL A 105 -5.72 4.56 20.25
N ALA A 106 -5.34 4.38 18.99
CA ALA A 106 -6.03 4.95 17.84
C ALA A 106 -5.81 4.07 16.60
N LEU A 107 -6.75 4.10 15.67
CA LEU A 107 -6.66 3.45 14.34
C LEU A 107 -6.91 4.51 13.27
N GLU A 108 -6.24 4.37 12.12
CA GLU A 108 -6.35 5.28 10.98
C GLU A 108 -6.21 6.76 11.38
N HIS A 109 -5.28 7.04 12.31
CA HIS A 109 -5.17 8.35 12.93
C HIS A 109 -4.54 9.35 11.95
N VAL A 110 -5.32 10.36 11.57
CA VAL A 110 -4.86 11.49 10.75
C VAL A 110 -4.25 12.55 11.66
N PHE A 111 -3.06 13.03 11.30
CA PHE A 111 -2.39 14.14 11.96
C PHE A 111 -2.03 15.23 10.96
N GLU A 112 -1.87 16.46 11.47
CA GLU A 112 -1.36 17.60 10.71
C GLU A 112 -0.55 18.53 11.60
N GLY A 113 0.64 18.91 11.16
CA GLY A 113 1.55 19.79 11.91
C GLY A 113 2.33 20.76 11.02
N PRO A 114 2.95 21.79 11.63
CA PRO A 114 3.81 22.72 10.91
C PRO A 114 5.13 22.05 10.53
N ILE A 115 5.65 22.35 9.32
CA ILE A 115 7.06 22.07 9.02
C ILE A 115 7.90 23.18 9.64
N VAL A 116 8.79 22.84 10.58
CA VAL A 116 9.58 23.81 11.34
C VAL A 116 11.00 23.88 10.80
N ASN A 117 11.54 25.09 10.67
CA ASN A 117 12.96 25.31 10.39
C ASN A 117 13.79 24.92 11.62
N PRO A 118 14.69 23.92 11.52
CA PRO A 118 15.45 23.44 12.67
C PRO A 118 16.43 24.47 13.24
N ALA A 119 16.91 25.43 12.43
CA ALA A 119 17.87 26.44 12.87
C ALA A 119 17.22 27.64 13.58
N THR A 120 15.96 27.96 13.26
CA THR A 120 15.28 29.17 13.79
C THR A 120 14.05 28.86 14.64
N GLY A 121 13.55 27.63 14.63
CA GLY A 121 12.28 27.26 15.26
C GLY A 121 11.03 27.84 14.57
N ALA A 122 11.20 28.57 13.47
CA ALA A 122 10.09 29.19 12.77
C ALA A 122 9.32 28.18 11.91
N ALA A 123 7.99 28.22 11.97
CA ALA A 123 7.13 27.42 11.12
C ALA A 123 7.15 27.92 9.65
N SER A 124 7.11 26.98 8.72
CA SER A 124 6.94 27.25 7.30
C SER A 124 5.62 27.97 7.05
N ARG A 125 5.68 29.06 6.28
CA ARG A 125 4.48 29.78 5.80
C ARG A 125 3.90 29.15 4.53
N SER A 126 4.63 28.23 3.88
CA SER A 126 4.26 27.67 2.59
C SER A 126 3.76 26.23 2.68
N PHE A 127 4.14 25.50 3.73
CA PHE A 127 3.82 24.08 3.89
C PHE A 127 3.40 23.72 5.29
N ARG A 128 2.48 22.75 5.35
CA ARG A 128 2.19 21.93 6.51
C ARG A 128 2.42 20.47 6.13
N LEU A 129 2.77 19.63 7.09
CA LEU A 129 2.86 18.20 6.87
C LEU A 129 1.63 17.53 7.48
N ALA A 130 1.01 16.66 6.71
CA ALA A 130 -0.04 15.79 7.19
C ALA A 130 0.25 14.34 6.80
N GLY A 131 -0.39 13.42 7.50
CA GLY A 131 -0.24 12.01 7.28
C GLY A 131 -1.31 11.23 8.01
N LYS A 132 -1.34 9.92 7.75
CA LYS A 132 -2.19 8.97 8.42
C LYS A 132 -1.34 7.78 8.83
N VAL A 133 -1.48 7.35 10.08
CA VAL A 133 -0.86 6.12 10.59
C VAL A 133 -1.93 5.04 10.69
N ASP A 134 -1.59 3.79 10.36
CA ASP A 134 -2.56 2.68 10.42
C ASP A 134 -3.07 2.49 11.86
N GLY A 135 -2.18 2.65 12.85
CA GLY A 135 -2.59 2.71 14.25
C GLY A 135 -1.53 3.26 15.21
N ILE A 136 -1.98 3.49 16.44
CA ILE A 136 -1.15 3.82 17.60
C ILE A 136 -1.51 2.82 18.68
N ILE A 137 -0.50 2.15 19.22
CA ILE A 137 -0.69 1.09 20.22
C ILE A 137 0.14 1.37 21.46
N ARG A 138 -0.33 0.83 22.59
CA ARG A 138 0.38 0.88 23.86
C ARG A 138 0.74 -0.54 24.29
N ALA A 139 2.03 -0.83 24.36
CA ALA A 139 2.58 -2.09 24.86
C ALA A 139 3.24 -1.82 26.22
N GLY A 140 2.61 -2.28 27.31
CA GLY A 140 3.05 -1.91 28.66
C GLY A 140 2.93 -0.40 28.89
N GLN A 141 4.05 0.29 29.16
CA GLN A 141 4.08 1.75 29.38
C GLN A 141 4.52 2.55 28.14
N GLU A 142 4.83 1.85 27.04
CA GLU A 142 5.44 2.44 25.86
C GLU A 142 4.42 2.54 24.72
N TYR A 143 4.56 3.58 23.89
CA TYR A 143 3.70 3.83 22.73
C TYR A 143 4.46 3.54 21.44
N PHE A 144 3.78 2.88 20.50
CA PHE A 144 4.34 2.54 19.20
C PHE A 144 3.37 2.95 18.09
N ILE A 145 3.91 3.35 16.95
CA ILE A 145 3.12 3.38 15.71
C ILE A 145 2.94 1.94 15.24
N LEU A 146 1.71 1.53 14.97
CA LEU A 146 1.41 0.29 14.26
C LEU A 146 1.43 0.59 12.76
N GLU A 147 2.23 -0.16 12.01
CA GLU A 147 2.27 -0.11 10.55
C GLU A 147 1.98 -1.49 9.98
N ASN A 148 0.98 -1.57 9.13
CA ASN A 148 0.63 -2.77 8.39
C ASN A 148 1.37 -2.78 7.03
N LYS A 149 1.98 -3.92 6.69
CA LYS A 149 2.62 -4.11 5.38
C LYS A 149 2.21 -5.45 4.78
N THR A 150 1.68 -5.41 3.56
CA THR A 150 1.56 -6.61 2.73
C THR A 150 2.77 -6.75 1.82
N VAL A 151 3.48 -7.88 1.90
CA VAL A 151 4.71 -8.11 1.14
C VAL A 151 4.64 -9.40 0.35
N SER A 152 5.45 -9.51 -0.70
CA SER A 152 5.47 -10.75 -1.51
C SER A 152 6.34 -11.86 -0.89
N GLN A 153 7.24 -11.51 0.02
CA GLN A 153 8.15 -12.38 0.76
C GLN A 153 8.77 -11.60 1.94
N ILE A 154 9.22 -12.32 2.96
CA ILE A 154 10.05 -11.78 4.04
C ILE A 154 11.43 -12.46 3.89
N ASP A 155 12.46 -11.67 3.68
CA ASP A 155 13.86 -12.09 3.69
C ASP A 155 14.67 -11.18 4.64
N SER A 156 15.92 -11.55 4.92
CA SER A 156 16.80 -10.76 5.81
C SER A 156 16.95 -9.33 5.31
N ASP A 157 17.15 -9.17 4.00
CA ASP A 157 17.27 -7.88 3.32
C ASP A 157 16.02 -7.01 3.51
N TYR A 158 14.81 -7.60 3.54
CA TYR A 158 13.57 -6.88 3.78
C TYR A 158 13.52 -6.29 5.19
N LEU A 159 13.83 -7.09 6.22
CA LEU A 159 13.83 -6.64 7.61
C LEU A 159 14.91 -5.58 7.85
N GLU A 160 16.09 -5.77 7.26
CA GLU A 160 17.18 -4.78 7.27
C GLU A 160 16.82 -3.48 6.55
N ARG A 161 15.78 -3.43 5.72
CA ARG A 161 15.35 -2.16 5.10
C ARG A 161 14.35 -1.41 5.94
N LEU A 162 13.66 -2.06 6.89
CA LEU A 162 12.63 -1.40 7.70
C LEU A 162 13.16 -0.22 8.52
N TRP A 163 14.41 -0.27 8.99
CA TRP A 163 15.03 0.86 9.69
C TRP A 163 15.31 2.07 8.79
N THR A 164 15.35 1.85 7.47
CA THR A 164 15.54 2.92 6.47
C THR A 164 14.22 3.60 6.11
N ASP A 165 13.09 3.20 6.70
CA ASP A 165 11.79 3.81 6.42
C ASP A 165 11.67 5.21 7.06
N PHE A 166 12.06 6.22 6.27
CA PHE A 166 11.95 7.64 6.59
C PHE A 166 10.50 8.08 6.85
N GLN A 167 9.49 7.40 6.31
CA GLN A 167 8.09 7.80 6.43
C GLN A 167 7.61 7.72 7.87
N ILE A 168 7.80 6.56 8.49
CA ILE A 168 7.16 6.24 9.76
C ILE A 168 7.90 6.92 10.91
N THR A 169 9.22 7.08 10.78
CA THR A 169 9.98 7.88 11.73
C THR A 169 9.52 9.35 11.73
N LEU A 170 9.21 9.91 10.56
CA LEU A 170 8.64 11.26 10.46
C LEU A 170 7.23 11.31 11.07
N TYR A 171 6.40 10.30 10.83
CA TYR A 171 5.03 10.25 11.36
C TYR A 171 5.02 10.12 12.88
N ALA A 172 5.90 9.29 13.44
CA ALA A 172 6.11 9.20 14.89
C ALA A 172 6.36 10.58 15.51
N HIS A 173 7.31 11.35 14.95
CA HIS A 173 7.60 12.71 15.42
C HIS A 173 6.37 13.62 15.42
N TYR A 174 5.59 13.61 14.35
CA TYR A 174 4.40 14.47 14.25
C TYR A 174 3.27 14.02 15.18
N VAL A 175 3.07 12.71 15.34
CA VAL A 175 2.11 12.15 16.30
C VAL A 175 2.48 12.55 17.73
N GLU A 176 3.77 12.54 18.10
CA GLU A 176 4.20 13.03 19.43
C GLU A 176 3.79 14.48 19.64
N GLN A 177 3.97 15.33 18.61
CA GLN A 177 3.65 16.75 18.69
C GLN A 177 2.15 17.02 18.75
N THR A 178 1.33 16.24 18.02
CA THR A 178 -0.13 16.49 17.93
C THR A 178 -0.91 15.84 19.06
N MET A 179 -0.43 14.72 19.61
CA MET A 179 -1.13 13.98 20.68
C MET A 179 -0.47 14.12 22.06
N GLY A 180 0.77 14.57 22.15
CA GLY A 180 1.51 14.63 23.41
C GLY A 180 1.91 13.25 23.95
N LEU A 181 1.94 12.23 23.11
CA LEU A 181 2.33 10.86 23.46
C LEU A 181 3.79 10.61 23.05
N PRO A 182 4.68 10.16 23.95
CA PRO A 182 6.04 9.81 23.57
C PRO A 182 6.06 8.48 22.81
N ILE A 183 6.29 8.53 21.51
CA ILE A 183 6.42 7.34 20.66
C ILE A 183 7.81 6.74 20.84
N THR A 184 7.87 5.55 21.40
CA THR A 184 9.08 4.75 21.62
C THR A 184 9.60 4.15 20.32
N GLY A 185 8.68 3.70 19.45
CA GLY A 185 9.07 2.92 18.29
C GLY A 185 7.93 2.67 17.30
N ILE A 186 8.17 1.68 16.45
CA ILE A 186 7.27 1.22 15.40
C ILE A 186 7.09 -0.29 15.56
N LEU A 187 5.85 -0.74 15.56
CA LEU A 187 5.49 -2.14 15.41
C LEU A 187 5.09 -2.38 13.95
N TYR A 188 5.97 -3.03 13.19
CA TYR A 188 5.65 -3.49 11.85
C TYR A 188 4.87 -4.80 11.92
N ASN A 189 3.64 -4.80 11.42
CA ASN A 189 2.78 -5.96 11.26
C ASN A 189 2.81 -6.38 9.78
N VAL A 190 3.60 -7.41 9.48
CA VAL A 190 3.93 -7.81 8.10
C VAL A 190 3.16 -9.08 7.74
N LEU A 191 2.38 -9.00 6.66
CA LEU A 191 1.59 -10.11 6.11
C LEU A 191 2.14 -10.51 4.74
N VAL A 192 2.46 -11.78 4.56
CA VAL A 192 2.98 -12.30 3.29
C VAL A 192 1.84 -12.65 2.34
N LYS A 193 1.84 -12.04 1.16
CA LYS A 193 0.93 -12.37 0.05
C LYS A 193 1.34 -13.71 -0.56
N ALA A 194 0.54 -14.76 -0.32
CA ALA A 194 0.76 -16.06 -0.93
C ALA A 194 0.78 -15.97 -2.46
N ARG A 195 1.70 -16.68 -3.11
CA ARG A 195 1.85 -16.72 -4.58
C ARG A 195 1.13 -17.91 -5.24
N LEU A 196 0.24 -18.57 -4.50
CA LEU A 196 -0.55 -19.68 -5.04
C LEU A 196 -1.53 -19.17 -6.11
N GLN A 197 -1.70 -19.96 -7.16
CA GLN A 197 -2.65 -19.71 -8.24
C GLN A 197 -3.63 -20.87 -8.32
N GLN A 198 -4.90 -20.55 -8.54
CA GLN A 198 -5.93 -21.55 -8.80
C GLN A 198 -5.64 -22.22 -10.14
N SER A 199 -5.67 -23.55 -10.17
CA SER A 199 -5.42 -24.27 -11.42
C SER A 199 -6.61 -24.13 -12.37
N LYS A 200 -6.43 -23.48 -13.53
CA LYS A 200 -7.46 -23.38 -14.59
C LYS A 200 -7.74 -24.72 -15.33
N GLY A 201 -7.10 -25.81 -14.92
CA GLY A 201 -7.20 -27.10 -15.60
C GLY A 201 -6.54 -27.08 -16.98
N LYS A 202 -6.98 -27.97 -17.88
CA LYS A 202 -6.65 -27.92 -19.31
C LYS A 202 -7.90 -27.63 -20.12
N THR A 203 -7.76 -26.78 -21.13
CA THR A 203 -8.81 -26.61 -22.14
C THR A 203 -8.98 -27.90 -22.94
N GLU A 204 -10.13 -28.04 -23.61
CA GLU A 204 -10.43 -29.21 -24.43
C GLU A 204 -9.45 -29.33 -25.61
N GLU A 205 -9.10 -28.20 -26.23
CA GLU A 205 -8.11 -28.14 -27.32
C GLU A 205 -6.69 -28.54 -26.86
N GLU A 206 -6.23 -28.05 -25.70
CA GLU A 206 -4.94 -28.45 -25.13
C GLU A 206 -4.92 -29.93 -24.72
N PHE A 207 -6.06 -30.45 -24.27
CA PHE A 207 -6.21 -31.86 -23.95
C PHE A 207 -6.14 -32.72 -25.21
N GLU A 208 -6.89 -32.39 -26.26
CA GLU A 208 -6.88 -33.14 -27.52
C GLU A 208 -5.52 -33.06 -28.23
N ALA A 209 -4.86 -31.90 -28.24
CA ALA A 209 -3.50 -31.77 -28.78
C ALA A 209 -2.50 -32.69 -28.05
N ARG A 210 -2.54 -32.71 -26.72
CA ARG A 210 -1.71 -33.62 -25.90
C ARG A 210 -2.08 -35.08 -26.13
N ARG A 211 -3.38 -35.39 -26.25
CA ARG A 211 -3.88 -36.75 -26.46
C ARG A 211 -3.42 -37.28 -27.82
N ALA A 212 -3.49 -36.46 -28.87
CA ALA A 212 -2.99 -36.78 -30.21
C ALA A 212 -1.47 -37.01 -30.21
N GLU A 213 -0.70 -36.16 -29.53
CA GLU A 213 0.75 -36.33 -29.40
C GLU A 213 1.12 -37.65 -28.68
N LEU A 214 0.41 -37.97 -27.59
CA LEU A 214 0.61 -39.20 -26.84
C LEU A 214 0.19 -40.44 -27.65
N LEU A 215 -0.87 -40.34 -28.46
CA LEU A 215 -1.28 -41.40 -29.38
C LEU A 215 -0.22 -41.65 -30.45
N ALA A 216 0.33 -40.59 -31.05
CA ALA A 216 1.38 -40.68 -32.07
C ALA A 216 2.66 -41.34 -31.54
N LYS A 217 2.96 -41.17 -30.24
CA LYS A 217 4.12 -41.77 -29.57
C LYS A 217 3.82 -43.17 -28.98
N SER A 218 2.58 -43.64 -29.03
CA SER A 218 2.17 -44.90 -28.40
C SER A 218 2.37 -46.11 -29.33
N LYS A 219 3.20 -47.06 -28.91
CA LYS A 219 3.40 -48.34 -29.62
C LYS A 219 2.18 -49.26 -29.59
N THR A 220 1.22 -49.02 -28.69
CA THR A 220 0.01 -49.83 -28.48
C THR A 220 -1.26 -49.13 -28.99
N GLY A 221 -1.16 -47.91 -29.51
CA GLY A 221 -2.30 -47.13 -30.00
C GLY A 221 -3.29 -46.68 -28.92
N ARG A 222 -2.92 -46.80 -27.63
CA ARG A 222 -3.77 -46.41 -26.49
C ARG A 222 -3.08 -45.36 -25.64
N THR A 223 -3.86 -44.47 -25.04
CA THR A 223 -3.40 -43.49 -24.04
C THR A 223 -4.33 -43.52 -22.82
N ALA A 224 -3.76 -43.38 -21.62
CA ALA A 224 -4.49 -43.24 -20.36
C ALA A 224 -4.63 -41.77 -19.93
N ALA A 225 -4.42 -40.84 -20.87
CA ALA A 225 -4.45 -39.41 -20.57
C ALA A 225 -5.87 -38.98 -20.19
N ARG A 226 -6.03 -38.46 -18.97
CA ARG A 226 -7.26 -37.82 -18.51
C ARG A 226 -7.13 -36.30 -18.60
N ARG A 227 -8.24 -35.63 -18.90
CA ARG A 227 -8.31 -34.17 -18.80
C ARG A 227 -8.04 -33.79 -17.35
N ARG A 228 -7.23 -32.74 -17.16
CA ARG A 228 -7.04 -32.16 -15.84
C ARG A 228 -8.14 -31.12 -15.68
N GLU A 229 -9.09 -31.41 -14.81
CA GLU A 229 -10.18 -30.48 -14.49
C GLU A 229 -9.65 -29.24 -13.77
N PRO A 230 -10.34 -28.09 -13.90
CA PRO A 230 -10.03 -26.91 -13.10
C PRO A 230 -10.19 -27.22 -11.62
N GLU A 231 -9.33 -26.61 -10.82
CA GLU A 231 -9.41 -26.66 -9.36
C GLU A 231 -10.63 -25.85 -8.89
N SER A 232 -11.47 -26.47 -8.06
CA SER A 232 -12.63 -25.79 -7.51
C SER A 232 -12.23 -24.69 -6.51
N ASP A 233 -13.10 -23.70 -6.33
CA ASP A 233 -12.91 -22.61 -5.36
C ASP A 233 -12.68 -23.14 -3.93
N GLU A 234 -13.36 -24.22 -3.56
CA GLU A 234 -13.22 -24.88 -2.26
C GLU A 234 -11.84 -25.53 -2.08
N GLU A 235 -11.34 -26.23 -3.10
CA GLU A 235 -10.01 -26.85 -3.06
C GLU A 235 -8.91 -25.79 -3.02
N PHE A 236 -9.07 -24.72 -3.79
CA PHE A 236 -8.13 -23.61 -3.80
C PHE A 236 -8.12 -22.88 -2.45
N GLN A 237 -9.30 -22.60 -1.87
CA GLN A 237 -9.43 -22.05 -0.52
C GLN A 237 -8.75 -22.94 0.52
N ARG A 238 -8.93 -24.26 0.45
CA ARG A 238 -8.28 -25.21 1.37
C ARG A 238 -6.75 -25.08 1.31
N ARG A 239 -6.15 -25.06 0.12
CA ARG A 239 -4.70 -24.88 -0.04
C ARG A 239 -4.20 -23.53 0.44
N LEU A 240 -4.98 -22.46 0.22
CA LEU A 240 -4.64 -21.14 0.76
C LEU A 240 -4.68 -21.15 2.30
N ASN A 241 -5.70 -21.74 2.91
CA ASN A 241 -5.81 -21.87 4.36
C ASN A 241 -4.65 -22.70 4.94
N GLU A 242 -4.28 -23.82 4.30
CA GLU A 242 -3.10 -24.61 4.66
C GLU A 242 -1.83 -23.75 4.57
N LYS A 243 -1.69 -22.91 3.53
CA LYS A 243 -0.53 -22.02 3.40
C LYS A 243 -0.51 -20.94 4.48
N TYR A 244 -1.65 -20.35 4.85
CA TYR A 244 -1.72 -19.32 5.90
C TYR A 244 -1.70 -19.88 7.33
N ALA A 245 -1.75 -21.20 7.50
CA ALA A 245 -1.46 -21.85 8.78
C ALA A 245 0.05 -21.85 9.11
N ASP A 246 0.92 -21.65 8.11
CA ASP A 246 2.37 -21.51 8.27
C ASP A 246 2.69 -20.20 9.03
N PRO A 247 3.31 -20.25 10.22
CA PRO A 247 3.63 -19.06 11.00
C PRO A 247 4.52 -18.05 10.25
N ALA A 248 5.31 -18.50 9.26
CA ALA A 248 6.16 -17.61 8.46
C ALA A 248 5.37 -16.65 7.54
N MET A 249 4.05 -16.83 7.42
CA MET A 249 3.19 -15.93 6.66
C MET A 249 2.88 -14.62 7.37
N PHE A 250 3.12 -14.57 8.69
CA PHE A 250 2.86 -13.38 9.50
C PHE A 250 4.05 -13.10 10.42
N HIS A 251 4.58 -11.89 10.35
CA HIS A 251 5.70 -11.45 11.17
C HIS A 251 5.38 -10.13 11.85
N ARG A 252 5.84 -9.98 13.09
CA ARG A 252 5.80 -8.72 13.81
C ARG A 252 7.21 -8.33 14.21
N GLU A 253 7.63 -7.14 13.81
CA GLU A 253 8.96 -6.60 14.12
C GLU A 253 8.79 -5.29 14.89
N MET A 254 9.43 -5.20 16.06
CA MET A 254 9.41 -3.99 16.87
C MET A 254 10.73 -3.24 16.69
N LEU A 255 10.66 -2.05 16.12
CA LEU A 255 11.82 -1.17 15.93
C LEU A 255 11.75 0.02 16.89
N TYR A 256 12.84 0.24 17.62
CA TYR A 256 12.97 1.37 18.54
C TYR A 256 13.58 2.57 17.81
N LEU A 257 13.01 3.75 18.04
CA LEU A 257 13.45 4.98 17.40
C LEU A 257 14.47 5.71 18.25
N SER A 258 15.62 6.05 17.65
CA SER A 258 16.57 6.99 18.26
C SER A 258 16.08 8.42 18.08
N ARG A 259 16.18 9.24 19.12
CA ARG A 259 15.78 10.65 19.10
C ARG A 259 16.61 11.48 18.12
N ASP A 260 17.88 11.15 17.94
CA ASP A 260 18.77 11.83 16.97
C ASP A 260 18.28 11.71 15.53
N ARG A 261 17.54 10.63 15.21
CA ARG A 261 16.93 10.46 13.88
C ARG A 261 15.91 11.55 13.59
N PHE A 262 15.16 12.03 14.58
CA PHE A 262 14.18 13.09 14.37
C PHE A 262 14.84 14.40 13.93
N ASP A 263 16.02 14.72 14.46
CA ASP A 263 16.73 15.95 14.11
C ASP A 263 17.24 15.94 12.66
N VAL A 264 17.79 14.80 12.23
CA VAL A 264 18.20 14.59 10.85
C VAL A 264 16.99 14.72 9.91
N LEU A 265 15.88 14.06 10.24
CA LEU A 265 14.66 14.08 9.43
C LEU A 265 14.06 15.48 9.29
N ARG A 266 14.01 16.25 10.37
CA ARG A 266 13.53 17.65 10.33
C ARG A 266 14.40 18.50 9.41
N SER A 267 15.71 18.29 9.44
CA SER A 267 16.67 19.00 8.59
C SER A 267 16.49 18.62 7.12
N GLU A 268 16.40 17.33 6.80
CA GLU A 268 16.14 16.86 5.43
C GLU A 268 14.80 17.36 4.89
N LEU A 269 13.72 17.27 5.69
CA LEU A 269 12.41 17.77 5.29
C LEU A 269 12.46 19.27 5.01
N TRP A 270 13.14 20.05 5.86
CA TRP A 270 13.32 21.48 5.66
C TRP A 270 14.07 21.78 4.34
N GLU A 271 15.17 21.09 4.07
CA GLU A 271 15.91 21.24 2.79
C GLU A 271 15.04 20.90 1.57
N LEU A 272 14.24 19.84 1.65
CA LEU A 272 13.28 19.50 0.59
C LEU A 272 12.24 20.61 0.39
N THR A 273 11.76 21.25 1.47
CA THR A 273 10.85 22.38 1.33
C THR A 273 11.50 23.55 0.59
N GLN A 274 12.76 23.88 0.89
CA GLN A 274 13.48 24.97 0.22
C GLN A 274 13.71 24.65 -1.25
N ALA A 275 14.15 23.42 -1.55
CA ALA A 275 14.36 22.96 -2.92
C ALA A 275 13.08 22.97 -3.76
N PHE A 276 11.93 22.63 -3.15
CA PHE A 276 10.64 22.73 -3.82
C PHE A 276 10.24 24.19 -4.09
N LEU A 277 10.40 25.08 -3.10
CA LEU A 277 10.06 26.50 -3.27
C LEU A 277 10.90 27.15 -4.36
N ASP A 278 12.19 26.81 -4.44
CA ASP A 278 13.06 27.25 -5.52
C ASP A 278 12.59 26.72 -6.90
N ALA A 279 12.29 25.42 -6.99
CA ALA A 279 11.77 24.81 -8.22
C ALA A 279 10.47 25.49 -8.68
N ARG A 280 9.55 25.76 -7.75
CA ARG A 280 8.28 26.45 -8.00
C ARG A 280 8.50 27.89 -8.44
N ARG A 281 9.41 28.62 -7.80
CA ARG A 281 9.73 30.02 -8.14
C ARG A 281 10.31 30.14 -9.54
N ARG A 282 11.18 29.21 -9.92
CA ARG A 282 11.84 29.20 -11.24
C ARG A 282 11.02 28.52 -12.33
N GLY A 283 9.96 27.79 -11.96
CA GLY A 283 9.19 26.95 -12.88
C GLY A 283 9.99 25.77 -13.44
N VAL A 284 10.97 25.25 -12.69
CA VAL A 284 11.88 24.20 -13.15
C VAL A 284 11.63 22.89 -12.41
N PHE A 285 10.83 22.02 -13.03
CA PHE A 285 10.56 20.66 -12.57
C PHE A 285 11.13 19.65 -13.57
N TYR A 286 12.42 19.34 -13.45
CA TYR A 286 13.08 18.41 -14.38
C TYR A 286 12.64 16.95 -14.15
N GLN A 287 12.77 16.16 -15.22
CA GLN A 287 12.54 14.72 -15.20
C GLN A 287 13.76 14.00 -14.61
N ASN A 288 13.51 12.93 -13.86
CA ASN A 288 14.54 11.93 -13.56
C ASN A 288 14.25 10.69 -14.42
N THR A 289 14.98 10.55 -15.54
CA THR A 289 14.75 9.46 -16.50
C THR A 289 15.08 8.08 -15.95
N ALA A 290 15.98 7.98 -14.97
CA ALA A 290 16.27 6.71 -14.28
C ALA A 290 15.06 6.20 -13.47
N PHE A 291 14.23 7.11 -12.95
CA PHE A 291 13.01 6.76 -12.22
C PHE A 291 11.83 6.39 -13.15
N CYS A 292 11.92 6.67 -14.45
CA CYS A 292 10.82 6.43 -15.39
C CYS A 292 10.40 4.96 -15.51
N PHE A 293 11.30 4.01 -15.24
CA PHE A 293 11.04 2.57 -15.37
C PHE A 293 11.34 1.79 -14.08
N ASN A 294 11.12 2.41 -12.93
CA ASN A 294 11.33 1.76 -11.65
C ASN A 294 10.49 0.47 -11.53
N TYR A 295 11.06 -0.57 -10.94
CA TYR A 295 10.46 -1.92 -10.87
C TYR A 295 10.04 -2.51 -12.23
N GLN A 296 10.76 -2.15 -13.31
CA GLN A 296 10.50 -2.60 -14.68
C GLN A 296 9.11 -2.21 -15.21
N ARG A 297 8.51 -1.16 -14.65
CA ARG A 297 7.21 -0.62 -15.09
C ARG A 297 7.33 0.87 -15.38
N PRO A 298 6.66 1.39 -16.43
CA PRO A 298 6.64 2.82 -16.68
C PRO A 298 5.99 3.55 -15.50
N CYS A 299 6.57 4.68 -15.10
CA CYS A 299 5.98 5.51 -14.04
C CYS A 299 4.62 6.07 -14.48
N PRO A 300 3.73 6.44 -13.54
CA PRO A 300 2.37 6.90 -13.82
C PRO A 300 2.26 8.06 -14.82
N TYR A 301 3.32 8.87 -14.98
CA TYR A 301 3.33 10.06 -15.83
C TYR A 301 4.17 9.89 -17.10
N PHE A 302 4.65 8.67 -17.39
CA PHE A 302 5.51 8.42 -18.56
C PHE A 302 4.84 8.84 -19.88
N ALA A 303 3.55 8.51 -20.06
CA ALA A 303 2.78 8.87 -21.26
C ALA A 303 2.66 10.39 -21.46
N LEU A 304 2.47 11.16 -20.37
CA LEU A 304 2.45 12.62 -20.42
C LEU A 304 3.82 13.21 -20.71
N CYS A 305 4.85 12.72 -20.03
CA CYS A 305 6.22 13.20 -20.23
C CYS A 305 6.71 12.97 -21.66
N ARG A 306 6.48 11.79 -22.24
CA ARG A 306 6.91 11.46 -23.61
C ARG A 306 6.13 12.20 -24.70
N SER A 307 4.91 12.69 -24.37
CA SER A 307 4.05 13.46 -25.28
C SER A 307 4.15 14.97 -25.07
N ASN A 308 5.10 15.41 -24.23
CA ASN A 308 5.28 16.81 -23.84
C ASN A 308 4.00 17.47 -23.30
N GLY A 309 3.21 16.72 -22.52
CA GLY A 309 1.99 17.24 -21.89
C GLY A 309 0.82 17.43 -22.87
N ASN A 310 0.73 16.61 -23.92
CA ASN A 310 -0.34 16.68 -24.91
C ASN A 310 -1.74 16.63 -24.22
N PRO A 311 -2.63 17.61 -24.45
CA PRO A 311 -3.98 17.64 -23.86
C PRO A 311 -4.79 16.37 -24.13
N ASN A 312 -4.69 15.78 -25.32
CA ASN A 312 -5.41 14.55 -25.65
C ASN A 312 -4.96 13.39 -24.76
N VAL A 313 -3.69 13.34 -24.36
CA VAL A 313 -3.22 12.30 -23.42
C VAL A 313 -3.79 12.55 -22.03
N VAL A 314 -3.88 13.80 -21.59
CA VAL A 314 -4.53 14.15 -20.32
C VAL A 314 -5.98 13.70 -20.31
N GLU A 315 -6.75 14.08 -21.33
CA GLU A 315 -8.19 13.81 -21.41
C GLU A 315 -8.55 12.32 -21.50
N ASN A 316 -7.69 11.51 -22.16
CA ASN A 316 -7.99 10.08 -22.36
C ASN A 316 -7.40 9.16 -21.29
N PHE A 317 -6.36 9.58 -20.55
CA PHE A 317 -5.63 8.70 -19.63
C PHE A 317 -5.57 9.22 -18.19
N TYR A 318 -5.99 10.46 -17.93
CA TYR A 318 -5.87 11.08 -16.62
C TYR A 318 -7.17 11.78 -16.21
N GLN A 319 -7.30 12.00 -14.92
CA GLN A 319 -8.34 12.81 -14.31
C GLN A 319 -7.72 13.81 -13.34
N ARG A 320 -8.47 14.89 -13.05
CA ARG A 320 -8.07 15.90 -12.07
C ARG A 320 -8.64 15.56 -10.71
N VAL A 321 -7.74 15.34 -9.76
CA VAL A 321 -8.06 14.86 -8.42
C VAL A 321 -7.23 15.64 -7.40
N PRO A 322 -7.87 16.35 -6.46
CA PRO A 322 -7.14 17.10 -5.45
C PRO A 322 -6.14 16.23 -4.68
N PRO A 323 -5.01 16.78 -4.22
CA PRO A 323 -4.04 16.02 -3.43
C PRO A 323 -4.62 15.48 -2.12
N ASN A 324 -3.95 14.46 -1.59
CA ASN A 324 -4.14 13.92 -0.24
C ASN A 324 -5.56 13.38 0.05
N GLU A 325 -6.16 12.67 -0.91
CA GLU A 325 -7.49 12.06 -0.70
C GLU A 325 -7.50 11.07 0.45
N GLU A 326 -6.36 10.42 0.70
CA GLU A 326 -6.13 9.47 1.79
C GLU A 326 -6.29 10.08 3.19
N LEU A 327 -6.27 11.41 3.30
CA LEU A 327 -6.44 12.14 4.56
C LEU A 327 -7.88 12.63 4.77
N ARG A 328 -8.76 12.45 3.79
CA ARG A 328 -10.16 12.86 3.92
C ARG A 328 -10.84 11.94 4.91
N VAL A 329 -11.23 12.48 6.06
CA VAL A 329 -12.16 11.81 6.97
C VAL A 329 -13.52 11.80 6.28
N LEU A 330 -13.93 10.64 5.77
CA LEU A 330 -15.28 10.48 5.24
C LEU A 330 -16.28 10.61 6.41
N PRO A 331 -17.36 11.42 6.29
CA PRO A 331 -18.48 11.34 7.21
C PRO A 331 -18.97 9.89 7.32
N ALA A 332 -19.47 9.49 8.49
CA ALA A 332 -19.94 8.12 8.74
C ALA A 332 -20.97 7.59 7.72
N ASP A 333 -21.65 8.50 6.99
CA ASP A 333 -22.68 8.20 5.99
C ASP A 333 -22.26 8.51 4.54
N ALA A 334 -20.97 8.77 4.28
CA ALA A 334 -20.53 8.96 2.90
C ALA A 334 -20.63 7.63 2.14
N PRO A 335 -21.15 7.63 0.89
CA PRO A 335 -21.12 6.43 0.07
C PRO A 335 -19.68 5.95 -0.02
N GLU A 336 -19.46 4.67 0.32
CA GLU A 336 -18.15 4.06 0.23
C GLU A 336 -17.59 4.32 -1.18
N PRO A 337 -16.32 4.75 -1.30
CA PRO A 337 -15.72 4.92 -2.61
C PRO A 337 -15.87 3.60 -3.36
N ALA A 338 -16.51 3.66 -4.54
CA ALA A 338 -16.53 2.55 -5.46
C ALA A 338 -15.06 2.28 -5.85
N PHE A 339 -14.52 1.17 -5.33
CA PHE A 339 -13.14 0.76 -5.55
C PHE A 339 -12.93 0.15 -6.93
#